data_AF-A0AAW4CK22-F1
#
_entry.id   AF-A0AAW4CK22-F1
#
_cell.length_a   1.000
_cell.length_b   1.000
_cell.length_c   1.000
_cell.angle_alpha   90.00
_cell.angle_beta   90.00
_cell.angle_gamma   90.00
#
_symmetry.space_group_name_H-M   'P 1'
#
loop_
_entity.id
_entity.type
_entity.pdbx_description
1 polymer ?
#
loop_
_entity_poly.entity_id
_entity_poly.type
_entity_poly.pdbx_seq_one_letter_code
_entity_poly.pdbx_strand_id
1 'polypeptide(L)'
;MAETEEFELHAAKAFFASAWADAADESEDSPIGAGTEIFDVMPDEIDPAAMHAARTLRMDMERENGLSIGDLLGLIERDGDGDRPNTIDHFGHYAAMQAMGHGVGLNDAFGPDVYEAIKVPYVEFGSHSLSRDYF
;
A
#
# COMPACT_ATOMS: atom_id res chain seq x y z
N MET A 1 -14.49 -11.79 -2.70
CA MET A 1 -14.57 -11.31 -1.30
C MET A 1 -13.23 -11.50 -0.59
N ALA A 2 -12.64 -12.70 -0.59
CA ALA A 2 -11.32 -12.93 0.03
C ALA A 2 -10.20 -12.02 -0.55
N GLU A 3 -10.11 -11.91 -1.88
CA GLU A 3 -9.07 -11.09 -2.55
C GLU A 3 -9.18 -9.59 -2.23
N THR A 4 -10.40 -9.08 -2.08
CA THR A 4 -10.67 -7.69 -1.70
C THR A 4 -10.14 -7.40 -0.30
N GLU A 5 -10.45 -8.27 0.66
CA GLU A 5 -10.03 -8.10 2.06
C GLU A 5 -8.51 -8.24 2.20
N GLU A 6 -7.89 -9.16 1.47
CA GLU A 6 -6.43 -9.33 1.45
C GLU A 6 -5.74 -8.12 0.81
N PHE A 7 -6.24 -7.62 -0.32
CA PHE A 7 -5.74 -6.38 -0.92
C PHE A 7 -5.80 -5.21 0.07
N GLU A 8 -6.97 -4.99 0.68
CA GLU A 8 -7.17 -3.90 1.65
C GLU A 8 -6.22 -4.02 2.83
N LEU A 9 -6.02 -5.23 3.35
CA LEU A 9 -5.10 -5.48 4.47
C LEU A 9 -3.66 -5.09 4.11
N HIS A 10 -3.16 -5.52 2.96
CA HIS A 10 -1.78 -5.28 2.57
C HIS A 10 -1.53 -3.83 2.14
N ALA A 11 -2.51 -3.19 1.50
CA ALA A 11 -2.50 -1.76 1.24
C ALA A 11 -2.50 -0.95 2.55
N ALA A 12 -3.35 -1.32 3.52
CA ALA A 12 -3.43 -0.63 4.79
C ALA A 12 -2.13 -0.73 5.60
N LYS A 13 -1.46 -1.89 5.57
CA LYS A 13 -0.12 -2.05 6.18
C LYS A 13 0.90 -1.11 5.57
N ALA A 14 0.89 -0.93 4.25
CA ALA A 14 1.82 -0.02 3.57
C ALA A 14 1.54 1.45 3.92
N PHE A 15 0.27 1.87 3.86
CA PHE A 15 -0.16 3.21 4.30
C PHE A 15 0.26 3.49 5.75
N PHE A 16 -0.01 2.54 6.65
CA PHE A 16 0.31 2.70 8.06
C PHE A 16 1.81 2.74 8.30
N ALA A 17 2.58 1.81 7.71
CA ALA A 17 4.02 1.76 7.89
C ALA A 17 4.70 3.05 7.41
N SER A 18 4.27 3.60 6.27
CA SER A 18 4.83 4.87 5.79
C SER A 18 4.49 6.02 6.73
N ALA A 19 3.20 6.21 7.03
CA ALA A 19 2.77 7.33 7.87
C ALA A 19 3.33 7.25 9.31
N TRP A 20 3.45 6.05 9.85
CA TRP A 20 4.02 5.82 11.17
C TRP A 20 5.52 6.08 11.18
N ALA A 21 6.25 5.69 10.13
CA ALA A 21 7.67 6.00 10.00
C ALA A 21 7.90 7.51 9.91
N ASP A 22 7.09 8.23 9.13
CA ASP A 22 7.13 9.69 9.07
C ASP A 22 6.86 10.33 10.45
N ALA A 23 5.85 9.84 11.18
CA ALA A 23 5.54 10.32 12.53
C ALA A 23 6.67 10.04 13.53
N ALA A 24 7.33 8.89 13.40
CA ALA A 24 8.45 8.51 14.25
C ALA A 24 9.68 9.39 13.97
N ASP A 25 9.97 9.70 12.70
CA ASP A 25 11.08 10.58 12.32
C ASP A 25 10.89 12.03 12.81
N GLU A 26 9.64 12.47 12.97
CA GLU A 26 9.27 13.78 13.52
C GLU A 26 9.29 13.83 15.07
N SER A 27 9.36 12.68 15.74
CA SER A 27 9.28 12.57 17.21
C SER A 27 10.65 12.63 17.89
N GLU A 28 10.70 13.27 19.06
CA GLU A 28 11.89 13.26 19.94
C GLU A 28 12.15 11.87 20.56
N ASP A 29 11.12 11.03 20.67
CA ASP A 29 11.15 9.69 21.28
C ASP A 29 11.12 8.56 20.23
N SER A 30 11.64 8.83 19.02
CA SER A 30 11.63 7.87 17.91
C SER A 30 12.27 6.52 18.28
N PRO A 31 11.56 5.39 18.09
CA PRO A 31 12.11 4.06 18.25
C PRO A 31 12.94 3.63 17.02
N ILE A 32 12.94 4.42 15.94
CA ILE A 32 13.64 4.11 14.70
C ILE A 32 15.11 4.53 14.83
N GLY A 33 15.98 3.55 15.01
CA GLY A 33 17.44 3.72 15.00
C GLY A 33 18.10 3.08 13.77
N ALA A 34 19.42 3.21 13.67
CA ALA A 34 20.19 2.57 12.60
C ALA A 34 19.98 1.05 12.57
N GLY A 35 19.49 0.53 11.43
CA GLY A 35 19.23 -0.90 11.24
C GLY A 35 17.93 -1.41 11.86
N THR A 36 17.03 -0.51 12.28
CA THR A 36 15.69 -0.88 12.76
C THR A 36 14.78 -1.17 11.59
N GLU A 37 14.17 -2.35 11.57
CA GLU A 37 13.13 -2.69 10.61
C GLU A 37 11.78 -2.16 11.12
N ILE A 38 11.07 -1.39 10.30
CA ILE A 38 9.83 -0.71 10.72
C ILE A 38 8.81 -1.70 11.29
N PHE A 39 8.68 -2.89 10.68
CA PHE A 39 7.72 -3.89 11.14
C PHE A 39 8.06 -4.52 12.49
N ASP A 40 9.28 -4.35 13.02
CA ASP A 40 9.65 -4.84 14.35
C ASP A 40 9.24 -3.88 15.47
N VAL A 41 9.02 -2.60 15.14
CA VAL A 41 8.75 -1.52 16.11
C VAL A 41 7.38 -0.87 15.92
N MET A 42 6.83 -0.93 14.71
CA MET A 42 5.48 -0.45 14.40
C MET A 42 4.44 -1.30 15.15
N PRO A 43 3.37 -0.69 15.68
CA PRO A 43 2.27 -1.43 16.30
C PRO A 43 1.66 -2.50 15.37
N ASP A 44 1.35 -3.66 15.94
CA ASP A 44 0.71 -4.77 15.20
C ASP A 44 -0.71 -4.41 14.71
N GLU A 45 -1.42 -3.57 15.46
CA GLU A 45 -2.77 -3.14 15.10
C GLU A 45 -2.70 -1.96 14.11
N ILE A 46 -3.21 -2.21 12.90
CA ILE A 46 -3.26 -1.21 11.82
C ILE A 46 -4.17 -0.04 12.22
N ASP A 47 -3.69 1.19 12.01
CA ASP A 47 -4.49 2.38 12.24
C ASP A 47 -5.81 2.36 11.43
N PRO A 48 -6.97 2.66 12.04
CA PRO A 48 -8.25 2.72 11.34
C PRO A 48 -8.28 3.64 10.12
N ALA A 49 -7.51 4.75 10.12
CA ALA A 49 -7.41 5.64 8.98
C ALA A 49 -6.67 5.00 7.81
N ALA A 50 -5.63 4.21 8.06
CA ALA A 50 -4.93 3.45 7.02
C ALA A 50 -5.84 2.38 6.38
N MET A 51 -6.66 1.71 7.21
CA MET A 51 -7.68 0.78 6.70
C MET A 51 -8.75 1.49 5.86
N HIS A 52 -9.15 2.70 6.28
CA HIS A 52 -10.07 3.51 5.50
C HIS A 52 -9.45 3.96 4.16
N ALA A 53 -8.19 4.41 4.16
CA ALA A 53 -7.46 4.78 2.94
C ALA A 53 -7.33 3.61 1.96
N ALA A 54 -7.02 2.41 2.46
CA ALA A 54 -6.95 1.19 1.63
C ALA A 54 -8.29 0.85 0.96
N ARG A 55 -9.40 0.97 1.69
CA ARG A 55 -10.76 0.80 1.13
C ARG A 55 -11.08 1.82 0.05
N THR A 56 -10.72 3.07 0.27
CA THR A 56 -10.94 4.15 -0.69
C THR A 56 -10.09 3.93 -1.94
N LEU A 57 -8.80 3.62 -1.78
CA LEU A 57 -7.91 3.25 -2.88
C LEU A 57 -8.49 2.11 -3.72
N ARG A 58 -8.96 1.04 -3.07
CA ARG A 58 -9.61 -0.08 -3.75
C ARG A 58 -10.80 0.39 -4.60
N MET A 59 -11.73 1.14 -4.00
CA MET A 59 -12.93 1.62 -4.71
C MET A 59 -12.57 2.51 -5.90
N ASP A 60 -11.58 3.39 -5.72
CA ASP A 60 -11.16 4.31 -6.77
C ASP A 60 -10.42 3.57 -7.90
N MET A 61 -9.57 2.59 -7.58
CA MET A 61 -8.95 1.72 -8.59
C MET A 61 -10.01 0.95 -9.39
N GLU A 62 -10.98 0.33 -8.72
CA GLU A 62 -12.05 -0.39 -9.43
C GLU A 62 -12.86 0.55 -10.34
N ARG A 63 -13.15 1.77 -9.86
CA ARG A 63 -13.87 2.78 -10.62
C ARG A 63 -13.09 3.26 -11.85
N GLU A 64 -11.80 3.57 -11.71
CA GLU A 64 -10.98 4.15 -12.78
C GLU A 64 -10.55 3.15 -13.85
N ASN A 65 -10.39 1.89 -13.45
CA ASN A 65 -10.07 0.79 -14.38
C ASN A 65 -11.33 0.13 -14.94
N GLY A 66 -12.49 0.27 -14.29
CA GLY A 66 -13.73 -0.40 -14.69
C GLY A 66 -13.68 -1.93 -14.50
N LEU A 67 -12.82 -2.41 -13.61
CA LEU A 67 -12.52 -3.81 -13.34
C LEU A 67 -12.48 -4.05 -11.84
N SER A 68 -12.84 -5.24 -11.36
CA SER A 68 -12.68 -5.57 -9.95
C SER A 68 -11.20 -5.77 -9.59
N ILE A 69 -10.84 -5.69 -8.31
CA ILE A 69 -9.47 -6.04 -7.88
C ILE A 69 -9.07 -7.45 -8.32
N GLY A 70 -9.99 -8.42 -8.30
CA GLY A 70 -9.70 -9.77 -8.77
C GLY A 70 -9.39 -9.83 -10.27
N ASP A 71 -10.13 -9.06 -11.08
CA ASP A 71 -9.85 -8.97 -12.52
C ASP A 71 -8.49 -8.29 -12.78
N LEU A 72 -8.17 -7.25 -12.01
CA LEU A 72 -6.86 -6.58 -12.06
C LEU A 72 -5.73 -7.52 -11.65
N LEU A 73 -5.91 -8.31 -10.59
CA LEU A 73 -4.96 -9.36 -10.21
C LEU A 73 -4.76 -10.35 -11.36
N GLY A 74 -5.84 -10.75 -12.05
CA GLY A 74 -5.73 -11.61 -13.22
C GLY A 74 -4.91 -11.01 -14.38
N LEU A 75 -4.87 -9.69 -14.52
CA LEU A 75 -3.96 -9.02 -15.45
C LEU A 75 -2.51 -9.14 -14.99
N ILE A 76 -2.26 -8.93 -13.69
CA ILE A 76 -0.93 -9.07 -13.09
C ILE A 76 -0.43 -10.52 -13.22
N GLU A 77 -1.27 -11.51 -12.94
CA GLU A 77 -0.92 -12.93 -13.09
C GLU A 77 -0.61 -13.33 -14.54
N ARG A 78 -1.27 -12.69 -15.51
CA ARG A 78 -1.09 -12.97 -16.94
C ARG A 78 0.14 -12.29 -17.53
N ASP A 79 0.33 -11.02 -17.21
CA ASP A 79 1.29 -10.14 -17.92
C ASP A 79 2.47 -9.72 -17.03
N GLY A 80 2.41 -9.97 -15.71
CA GLY A 80 3.45 -9.55 -14.78
C GLY A 80 4.75 -10.33 -14.96
N ASP A 81 5.83 -9.60 -15.23
CA ASP A 81 7.18 -10.13 -15.49
C ASP A 81 8.26 -9.52 -14.58
N GLY A 82 7.83 -8.79 -13.55
CA GLY A 82 8.69 -8.13 -12.57
C GLY A 82 9.31 -9.06 -11.52
N ASP A 83 10.02 -8.46 -10.56
CA ASP A 83 10.81 -9.18 -9.56
C ASP A 83 9.98 -9.76 -8.41
N ARG A 84 8.71 -9.38 -8.29
CA ARG A 84 7.84 -9.77 -7.18
C ARG A 84 6.83 -10.84 -7.59
N PRO A 85 6.42 -11.72 -6.66
CA PRO A 85 5.35 -12.67 -6.93
C PRO A 85 4.06 -11.95 -7.33
N ASN A 86 3.41 -12.43 -8.40
CA ASN A 86 2.11 -11.95 -8.87
C ASN A 86 0.99 -12.41 -7.94
N THR A 87 0.95 -11.86 -6.74
CA THR A 87 0.03 -12.26 -5.66
C THR A 87 -0.68 -11.04 -5.07
N ILE A 88 -1.85 -11.27 -4.47
CA ILE A 88 -2.73 -10.20 -3.99
C ILE A 88 -2.13 -9.36 -2.85
N ASP A 89 -1.27 -9.96 -2.03
CA ASP A 89 -0.54 -9.29 -0.95
C ASP A 89 0.46 -8.27 -1.50
N HIS A 90 1.24 -8.65 -2.51
CA HIS A 90 2.16 -7.75 -3.20
C HIS A 90 1.38 -6.69 -3.96
N PHE A 91 0.26 -7.07 -4.60
CA PHE A 91 -0.56 -6.10 -5.32
C PHE A 91 -1.07 -4.98 -4.39
N GLY A 92 -1.65 -5.33 -3.25
CA GLY A 92 -2.11 -4.33 -2.27
C GLY A 92 -0.97 -3.43 -1.77
N HIS A 93 0.17 -4.02 -1.44
CA HIS A 93 1.34 -3.27 -0.94
C HIS A 93 1.86 -2.27 -1.98
N TYR A 94 2.14 -2.73 -3.21
CA TYR A 94 2.74 -1.89 -4.25
C TYR A 94 1.76 -0.89 -4.85
N ALA A 95 0.46 -1.19 -4.88
CA ALA A 95 -0.56 -0.21 -5.24
C ALA A 95 -0.60 0.96 -4.24
N ALA A 96 -0.52 0.68 -2.92
CA ALA A 96 -0.47 1.73 -1.91
C ALA A 96 0.81 2.58 -1.99
N MET A 97 1.98 1.95 -2.18
CA MET A 97 3.25 2.68 -2.35
C MET A 97 3.22 3.62 -3.57
N GLN A 98 2.64 3.15 -4.68
CA GLN A 98 2.45 3.97 -5.88
C GLN A 98 1.45 5.11 -5.64
N ALA A 99 0.34 4.82 -4.96
CA ALA A 99 -0.71 5.80 -4.66
C ALA A 99 -0.18 6.96 -3.80
N MET A 100 0.72 6.68 -2.85
CA MET A 100 1.38 7.71 -2.02
C MET A 100 2.51 8.45 -2.74
N GLY A 101 3.00 7.93 -3.87
CA GLY A 101 4.05 8.57 -4.66
C GLY A 101 5.48 8.35 -4.15
N HIS A 102 5.76 7.25 -3.44
CA HIS A 102 7.11 6.95 -2.91
C HIS A 102 8.16 6.56 -3.96
N GLY A 103 7.81 6.60 -5.24
CA GLY A 103 8.71 6.21 -6.34
C GLY A 103 8.94 4.70 -6.47
N VAL A 104 8.17 3.89 -5.74
CA VAL A 104 8.10 2.43 -5.87
C VAL A 104 6.65 2.04 -6.08
N GLY A 105 6.37 1.18 -7.06
CA GLY A 105 4.99 0.87 -7.45
C GLY A 105 4.83 -0.42 -8.24
N LEU A 106 3.75 -0.50 -9.03
CA LEU A 106 3.44 -1.67 -9.85
C LEU A 106 4.52 -1.94 -10.91
N ASN A 107 5.18 -0.89 -11.41
CA ASN A 107 6.28 -1.04 -12.38
C ASN A 107 7.45 -1.83 -11.78
N ASP A 108 7.84 -1.51 -10.54
CA ASP A 108 8.96 -2.18 -9.87
C ASP A 108 8.60 -3.61 -9.45
N ALA A 109 7.33 -3.85 -9.13
CA ALA A 109 6.87 -5.15 -8.67
C ALA A 109 6.59 -6.13 -9.81
N PHE A 110 5.90 -5.66 -10.85
CA PHE A 110 5.27 -6.50 -11.86
C PHE A 110 5.64 -6.13 -13.29
N GLY A 111 6.44 -5.08 -13.47
CA GLY A 111 6.94 -4.68 -14.78
C GLY A 111 6.10 -3.60 -15.49
N PRO A 112 6.61 -3.10 -16.62
CA PRO A 112 6.06 -1.94 -17.33
C PRO A 112 4.68 -2.22 -17.94
N ASP A 113 4.44 -3.43 -18.46
CA ASP A 113 3.17 -3.78 -19.10
C ASP A 113 2.00 -3.71 -18.10
N VAL A 114 2.21 -4.19 -16.87
CA VAL A 114 1.25 -4.07 -15.78
C VAL A 114 1.05 -2.61 -15.36
N TYR A 115 2.14 -1.86 -15.23
CA TYR A 115 2.09 -0.44 -14.85
C TYR A 115 1.33 0.42 -15.86
N GLU A 116 1.47 0.17 -17.15
CA GLU A 116 0.74 0.87 -18.20
C GLU A 116 -0.73 0.46 -18.27
N ALA A 117 -1.04 -0.81 -17.95
CA ALA A 117 -2.39 -1.35 -18.02
C ALA A 117 -3.28 -0.97 -16.83
N ILE A 118 -2.72 -0.83 -15.63
CA ILE A 118 -3.47 -0.61 -14.38
C ILE A 118 -3.27 0.80 -13.87
N LYS A 119 -4.37 1.56 -13.79
CA LYS A 119 -4.37 2.90 -13.18
C LYS A 119 -4.42 2.79 -11.66
N VAL A 120 -3.50 3.48 -11.00
CA VAL A 120 -3.49 3.63 -9.54
C VAL A 120 -3.70 5.12 -9.23
N PRO A 121 -4.81 5.51 -8.58
CA PRO A 121 -5.06 6.90 -8.22
C PRO A 121 -4.14 7.36 -7.09
N TYR A 122 -3.82 8.65 -7.08
CA TYR A 122 -3.04 9.26 -6.00
C TYR A 122 -3.87 9.35 -4.71
N VAL A 123 -3.22 9.09 -3.58
CA VAL A 123 -3.79 9.21 -2.24
C VAL A 123 -2.83 10.00 -1.36
N GLU A 124 -3.30 11.15 -0.87
CA GLU A 124 -2.59 11.92 0.15
C GLU A 124 -2.77 11.23 1.51
N PHE A 125 -1.71 10.57 2.00
CA PHE A 125 -1.70 9.89 3.29
C PHE A 125 -0.29 9.95 3.89
N GLY A 126 -0.18 10.43 5.13
CA GLY A 126 1.09 10.58 5.86
C GLY A 126 0.88 10.64 7.37
N SER A 127 1.89 11.06 8.14
CA SER A 127 1.85 11.10 9.62
C SER A 127 0.57 11.76 10.18
N HIS A 128 0.18 12.92 9.65
CA HIS A 128 -1.02 13.66 10.05
C HIS A 128 -2.35 12.98 9.70
N SER A 129 -2.34 11.94 8.87
CA SER A 129 -3.53 11.17 8.50
C SER A 129 -3.88 10.10 9.53
N LEU A 130 -2.94 9.74 10.42
CA LEU A 130 -3.16 8.74 11.47
C LEU A 130 -4.25 9.18 12.44
N SER A 131 -5.13 8.25 12.82
CA SER A 131 -6.24 8.52 13.73
C SER A 131 -5.84 8.41 15.21
N ARG A 132 -4.71 7.75 15.48
CA ARG A 132 -4.15 7.56 16.82
C ARG A 132 -2.88 8.38 16.98
N ASP A 133 -2.61 8.73 18.23
CA ASP A 133 -1.33 9.29 18.64
C ASP A 133 -0.39 8.14 19.01
N TYR A 134 0.80 8.15 18.42
CA TYR A 134 1.79 7.09 18.57
C TYR A 134 3.05 7.57 19.31
N PHE A 135 3.22 8.88 19.50
CA PHE A 135 4.44 9.49 20.06
C PHE A 135 4.13 10.71 20.94
#